data_AF-A0A8J7UPM3-F1
#
_entry.id   AF-A0A8J7UPM3-F1
#
_cell.length_a   1.000
_cell.length_b   1.000
_cell.length_c   1.000
_cell.angle_alpha   90.00
_cell.angle_beta   90.00
_cell.angle_gamma   90.00
#
_symmetry.space_group_name_H-M   'P 1'
#
loop_
_entity.id
_entity.type
_entity.pdbx_description
1 polymer ?
#
loop_
_entity_poly.entity_id
_entity_poly.type
_entity_poly.pdbx_seq_one_letter_code
_entity_poly.pdbx_strand_id
1 'polypeptide(L)' 'MTAAVQITLSEGTQALLREMGYEGESDEQILTRLIEEWGVGSRDRRWNRVLEKDEFFPVEEL' A
#
# COMPACT_ATOMS: atom_id res chain seq x y z
N MET A 1 -1.10 -14.74 16.57
CA MET A 1 -2.36 -14.18 17.11
C MET A 1 -2.99 -13.37 15.99
N THR A 2 -4.20 -13.71 15.57
CA THR A 2 -4.96 -12.94 14.58
C THR A 2 -5.85 -11.95 15.32
N ALA A 3 -5.67 -10.65 15.07
CA ALA A 3 -6.58 -9.61 15.56
C ALA A 3 -7.63 -9.37 14.48
N ALA A 4 -8.91 -9.55 14.82
CA ALA A 4 -10.01 -9.27 13.91
C ALA A 4 -10.39 -7.78 14.02
N VAL A 5 -10.53 -7.12 12.86
CA VAL A 5 -10.97 -5.73 12.76
C VAL A 5 -12.25 -5.72 11.92
N GLN A 6 -13.31 -5.08 12.43
CA GLN A 6 -14.52 -4.82 11.65
C GLN A 6 -14.44 -3.43 11.02
N ILE A 7 -14.64 -3.36 9.72
CA ILE A 7 -14.68 -2.11 8.95
C ILE A 7 -16.03 -2.04 8.25
N THR A 8 -16.74 -0.94 8.43
CA THR A 8 -18.01 -0.68 7.75
C THR A 8 -17.76 0.17 6.52
N LEU A 9 -18.26 -0.27 5.37
CA LEU A 9 -18.17 0.44 4.10
C LEU A 9 -19.56 0.89 3.65
N SER A 10 -19.63 1.98 2.87
CA SER A 10 -20.85 2.31 2.15
C SER A 10 -21.10 1.30 1.03
N GLU A 11 -22.35 1.14 0.59
CA GLU A 11 -22.69 0.23 -0.52
C GLU A 11 -21.89 0.57 -1.79
N GLY A 12 -21.74 1.86 -2.12
CA GLY A 12 -20.95 2.30 -3.28
C GLY A 12 -19.47 1.95 -3.15
N THR A 13 -18.88 2.10 -1.96
CA THR A 13 -17.49 1.72 -1.71
C THR A 13 -17.30 0.20 -1.79
N GLN A 14 -18.27 -0.58 -1.30
CA GLN A 14 -18.22 -2.03 -1.39
C GLN A 14 -18.35 -2.53 -2.85
N ALA A 15 -19.18 -1.87 -3.65
CA ALA A 15 -19.29 -2.16 -5.08
C ALA A 15 -17.95 -1.92 -5.80
N LEU A 16 -17.34 -0.75 -5.58
CA LEU A 16 -16.02 -0.42 -6.13
C LEU A 16 -14.93 -1.42 -5.67
N LEU A 17 -14.96 -1.85 -4.40
CA LEU A 17 -14.03 -2.85 -3.90
C LEU A 17 -14.13 -4.16 -4.70
N ARG A 18 -15.35 -4.64 -4.95
CA ARG A 18 -15.59 -5.88 -5.70
C ARG A 18 -15.22 -5.76 -7.18
N GLU A 19 -15.40 -4.59 -7.79
CA GLU A 19 -14.95 -4.33 -9.17
C GLU A 19 -13.42 -4.40 -9.31
N MET A 20 -12.69 -4.11 -8.24
CA MET A 20 -11.22 -4.19 -8.23
C MET A 20 -10.69 -5.61 -7.96
N GLY A 21 -11.55 -6.55 -7.56
CA GLY A 21 -11.17 -7.92 -7.24
C GLY A 21 -11.12 -8.85 -8.45
N TYR A 22 -10.38 -9.95 -8.31
CA TYR A 22 -10.38 -11.05 -9.26
C TYR A 22 -11.48 -12.08 -8.95
N GLU A 23 -11.80 -12.95 -9.91
CA GLU A 23 -12.78 -14.01 -9.69
C GLU A 23 -12.33 -14.93 -8.53
N GLY A 24 -13.17 -15.03 -7.49
CA GLY A 24 -12.90 -15.84 -6.31
C GLY A 24 -12.10 -15.17 -5.20
N GLU A 25 -11.70 -13.90 -5.35
CA GLU A 25 -11.06 -13.12 -4.29
C GLU A 25 -12.07 -12.70 -3.19
N SER A 26 -11.65 -12.75 -1.93
CA SER A 26 -12.40 -12.19 -0.81
C SER A 26 -12.14 -10.70 -0.63
N ASP A 27 -13.08 -9.98 0.01
CA ASP A 27 -12.93 -8.55 0.32
C ASP A 27 -11.61 -8.28 1.10
N GLU A 28 -11.19 -9.19 1.99
CA GLU A 28 -9.92 -9.10 2.72
C GLU A 28 -8.71 -9.20 1.78
N GLN A 29 -8.72 -10.17 0.85
CA GLN A 29 -7.63 -10.35 -0.10
C GLN A 29 -7.47 -9.14 -1.02
N ILE A 30 -8.59 -8.58 -1.51
CA ILE A 30 -8.60 -7.36 -2.31
C ILE A 30 -7.97 -6.20 -1.52
N LEU A 31 -8.41 -6.01 -0.27
CA LEU A 31 -7.89 -4.95 0.59
C LEU A 31 -6.40 -5.11 0.87
N THR A 32 -5.93 -6.32 1.20
CA THR A 32 -4.51 -6.59 1.45
C THR A 32 -3.67 -6.24 0.23
N ARG A 33 -4.07 -6.72 -0.96
CA ARG A 33 -3.35 -6.44 -2.20
C ARG A 33 -3.27 -4.94 -2.49
N LEU A 34 -4.38 -4.22 -2.38
CA LEU A 34 -4.42 -2.76 -2.61
C LEU A 34 -3.52 -2.00 -1.62
N ILE A 35 -3.47 -2.43 -0.35
CA ILE A 35 -2.60 -1.83 0.67
C ILE A 35 -1.13 -2.11 0.34
N GLU A 36 -0.79 -3.32 -0.10
CA GLU A 36 0.56 -3.69 -0.51
C GLU A 36 1.02 -2.89 -1.73
N GLU A 37 0.20 -2.81 -2.77
CA GLU A 37 0.45 -2.01 -3.98
C GLU A 37 0.68 -0.52 -3.63
N TRP A 38 -0.17 0.04 -2.77
CA TRP A 38 -0.01 1.43 -2.31
C TRP A 38 1.22 1.62 -1.41
N GLY A 39 1.52 0.64 -0.56
CA GLY A 39 2.70 0.60 0.31
C GLY A 39 4.00 0.63 -0.50
N VAL A 40 4.05 -0.07 -1.62
CA VAL A 40 5.18 -0.04 -2.56
C VAL A 40 5.31 1.36 -3.19
N GLY A 41 4.24 1.91 -3.77
CA GLY A 41 4.29 3.23 -4.42
C GLY A 41 4.53 4.42 -3.47
N SER A 42 4.14 4.30 -2.20
CA SER A 42 4.40 5.32 -1.17
C SER A 42 5.85 5.27 -0.64
N ARG A 43 6.42 4.07 -0.49
CA ARG A 43 7.84 3.89 -0.15
C ARG A 43 8.73 4.40 -1.27
N ASP A 44 8.42 4.11 -2.54
CA ASP A 44 9.17 4.64 -3.68
C ASP A 44 9.19 6.17 -3.72
N ARG A 45 8.03 6.83 -3.52
CA ARG A 45 7.98 8.30 -3.46
C ARG A 45 8.76 8.88 -2.29
N ARG A 46 8.82 8.17 -1.16
CA ARG A 46 9.64 8.57 -0.01
C ARG A 46 11.13 8.41 -0.32
N TRP A 47 11.54 7.28 -0.89
CA TRP A 47 12.92 7.02 -1.28
C TRP A 47 13.40 7.99 -2.37
N ASN A 48 12.58 8.25 -3.39
CA ASN A 48 12.91 9.22 -4.44
C ASN A 48 13.12 10.63 -3.87
N ARG A 49 12.35 11.03 -2.86
CA ARG A 49 12.55 12.32 -2.17
C ARG A 49 13.85 12.38 -1.36
N VAL A 50 14.29 11.27 -0.78
CA VAL A 50 15.57 11.18 -0.06
C VAL A 50 16.72 11.29 -1.07
N LEU A 51 16.66 10.54 -2.17
CA LEU A 51 17.67 10.59 -3.24
C LEU A 51 17.77 11.95 -3.94
N GLU A 52 16.67 12.70 -4.02
CA GLU A 52 16.66 14.04 -4.64
C GLU A 52 17.21 15.14 -3.71
N LYS A 53 17.24 14.89 -2.39
CA LYS A 53 17.55 15.94 -1.39
C LYS A 53 18.81 15.72 -0.57
N ASP A 54 19.30 14.50 -0.47
CA ASP A 54 20.52 14.22 0.29
C ASP A 54 21.74 14.28 -0.63
N GLU A 55 22.71 15.14 -0.29
CA GLU A 55 24.06 15.05 -0.84
C GLU A 55 24.67 13.71 -0.41
N PHE A 56 25.08 12.92 -1.40
CA PHE A 56 25.70 11.62 -1.15
C PHE A 56 27.12 11.86 -0.64
N PHE A 57 27.38 11.59 0.63
CA PHE A 57 28.75 11.57 1.16
C PHE A 57 29.39 10.23 0.79
N PRO A 58 30.48 10.22 0.01
CA PRO A 58 31.27 9.02 -0.24
C PRO A 58 31.71 8.41 1.10
N VAL A 59 31.75 7.08 1.16
CA VAL A 59 32.12 6.35 2.39
C VAL A 59 33.54 6.71 2.84
N GLU A 60 34.36 7.19 1.92
CA GLU A 60 35.71 7.66 2.13
C GLU A 60 35.81 8.97 2.95
N GLU A 61 34.69 9.67 3.17
CA GLU A 61 34.61 10.95 3.90
C GLU A 61 34.04 10.84 5.33
N LEU A 62 33.76 9.62 5.82
CA LEU A 62 33.30 9.31 7.19
C LEU A 62 34.44 8.89 8.11
#